data_AF-A0A7X6UTA6-F1
#
_entry.id   AF-A0A7X6UTA6-F1
#
_cell.length_a   1.000
_cell.length_b   1.000
_cell.length_c   1.000
_cell.angle_alpha   90.00
_cell.angle_beta   90.00
_cell.angle_gamma   90.00
#
_symmetry.space_group_name_H-M   'P 1'
#
loop_
_entity.id
_entity.type
_entity.pdbx_description
1 polymer ?
#
loop_
_entity_poly.entity_id
_entity_poly.type
_entity_poly.pdbx_seq_one_letter_code
_entity_poly.pdbx_strand_id
1 'polypeptide(L)' 'VSTSRGVMTDQEVRKYRVGGEWLCVVW' A
#
# COMPACT_ATOMS: atom_id res chain seq x y z
N VAL A 1 0.64 1.99 -2.67
CA VAL A 1 0.66 2.62 -1.33
C VAL A 1 2.08 2.58 -0.79
N SER A 2 2.64 3.73 -0.45
CA SER A 2 3.95 3.85 0.19
C SER A 2 3.79 3.60 1.69
N THR A 3 4.34 2.49 2.21
CA THR A 3 4.31 2.15 3.63
C THR A 3 5.71 2.18 4.22
N SER A 4 5.82 2.15 5.56
CA SER A 4 7.11 2.05 6.26
C SER A 4 7.90 0.78 5.98
N ARG A 5 7.30 -0.20 5.28
CA ARG A 5 7.94 -1.44 4.83
C ARG A 5 8.24 -1.45 3.32
N GLY A 6 8.06 -0.32 2.65
CA GLY A 6 8.23 -0.17 1.21
C GLY A 6 6.92 0.13 0.47
N VAL A 7 7.02 0.23 -0.86
CA VAL A 7 5.88 0.45 -1.76
C VAL A 7 5.21 -0.89 -2.03
N MET A 8 3.89 -0.93 -1.86
CA MET A 8 3.08 -2.13 -1.97
C MET A 8 1.71 -1.81 -2.59
N THR A 9 1.06 -2.81 -3.16
CA THR A 9 -0.27 -2.72 -3.76
C THR A 9 -1.37 -2.62 -2.69
N ASP A 10 -2.55 -2.14 -3.07
CA ASP A 10 -3.71 -2.04 -2.17
C ASP A 10 -4.09 -3.40 -1.55
N GLN A 11 -3.93 -4.49 -2.31
CA GLN A 11 -4.20 -5.85 -1.86
C GLN A 11 -3.20 -6.30 -0.78
N GLU A 12 -1.91 -6.05 -1.00
CA GLU A 12 -0.85 -6.40 -0.03
C GLU A 12 -1.02 -5.63 1.27
N VAL A 13 -1.30 -4.33 1.18
CA VAL A 13 -1.52 -3.44 2.33
C VAL A 13 -2.66 -3.97 3.22
N ARG A 14 -3.77 -4.40 2.61
CA ARG A 14 -4.91 -5.01 3.32
C ARG A 14 -4.57 -6.34 3.95
N LYS A 15 -3.83 -7.20 3.25
CA LYS A 15 -3.39 -8.51 3.77
C LYS A 15 -2.52 -8.36 5.01
N TYR A 16 -1.58 -7.42 4.98
CA TYR A 16 -0.64 -7.18 6.08
C TYR A 16 -1.18 -6.22 7.15
N ARG A 17 -2.38 -5.66 6.96
CA ARG A 17 -3.01 -4.67 7.85
C ARG A 17 -2.09 -3.50 8.20
N VAL A 18 -1.36 -3.02 7.20
CA VAL A 18 -0.49 -1.85 7.34
C VAL A 18 -1.15 -0.64 6.67
N GLY A 19 -0.79 0.55 7.13
CA GLY A 19 -1.20 1.82 6.54
C GLY A 19 -0.03 2.52 5.87
N GLY A 20 -0.33 3.53 5.06
CA GLY A 20 0.69 4.34 4.40
C GLY A 20 0.09 5.40 3.50
N GLU A 21 0.97 6.13 2.81
CA GLU A 21 0.60 7.18 1.88
C GLU A 21 0.14 6.59 0.54
N TRP A 22 -0.97 7.11 0.01
CA TRP A 22 -1.50 6.65 -1.26
C TRP A 22 -0.81 7.36 -2.43
N LEU A 23 -0.15 6.60 -3.30
CA LEU A 23 0.62 7.15 -4.43
C LEU A 23 -0.29 7.42 -5.63
N CYS A 24 -0.91 6.37 -6.15
CA CYS A 24 -1.80 6.41 -7.31
C CYS A 24 -2.65 5.15 -7.34
N VAL A 25 -3.68 5.16 -8.18
CA VAL A 25 -4.48 3.98 -8.53
C VAL A 25 -4.30 3.75 -10.02
N VAL A 26 -3.97 2.53 -10.40
CA VAL A 26 -3.94 2.09 -11.80
C VAL A 26 -5.17 1.19 -11.99
N TRP A 27 -5.93 1.41 -13.06
CA TRP A 27 -7.14 0.66 -13.41
C TRP A 27 -6.89 -0.33 -14.54
#